data_AF-A0A8B6EJ96-F1
#
_entry.id   AF-A0A8B6EJ96-F1
#
_cell.length_a   1.000
_cell.length_b   1.000
_cell.length_c   1.000
_cell.angle_alpha   90.00
_cell.angle_beta   90.00
_cell.angle_gamma   90.00
#
_symmetry.space_group_name_H-M   'P 1'
#
loop_
_entity.id
_entity.type
_entity.pdbx_description
1 polymer ?
#
loop_
_entity_poly.entity_id
_entity_poly.type
_entity_poly.pdbx_seq_one_letter_code
_entity_poly.pdbx_strand_id
1 'polypeptide(L)'
;MNTETIPEGYVPLSEWHQICVPVRWLTATQGSFKGKTKSCCFKLMVNGFFQPHEVVSMTGGQLSETSLGQALKAYALSKLSVDSKDVIFYLKAKIETITRTVRTKRAPEPQPEDQ
;
A
#
# COMPACT_ATOMS: atom_id res chain seq x y z
N MET A 1 -2.72 -28.44 -0.85
CA MET A 1 -1.79 -27.30 -1.04
C MET A 1 -1.70 -27.06 -2.53
N ASN A 2 -2.26 -25.97 -3.05
CA ASN A 2 -2.13 -25.63 -4.47
C ASN A 2 -0.72 -25.09 -4.69
N THR A 3 0.12 -25.88 -5.35
CA THR A 3 1.43 -25.45 -5.86
C THR A 3 1.20 -24.63 -7.13
N GLU A 4 0.73 -23.39 -6.98
CA GLU A 4 0.87 -22.40 -8.05
C GLU A 4 2.38 -22.14 -8.21
N THR A 5 2.90 -22.44 -9.39
CA THR A 5 4.31 -22.22 -9.72
C THR A 5 4.57 -20.72 -9.68
N ILE A 6 5.34 -20.27 -8.69
CA ILE A 6 5.72 -18.86 -8.55
C ILE A 6 6.53 -18.48 -9.80
N PRO A 7 6.13 -17.43 -10.54
CA PRO A 7 6.85 -17.02 -11.74
C PRO A 7 8.31 -16.67 -11.43
N GLU A 8 9.20 -16.93 -12.39
CA GLU A 8 10.62 -16.59 -12.25
C GLU A 8 10.80 -15.08 -12.00
N GLY A 9 11.61 -14.72 -11.01
CA GLY A 9 11.83 -13.32 -10.61
C GLY A 9 10.75 -12.73 -9.69
N TYR A 10 9.78 -13.53 -9.24
CA TYR A 10 8.77 -13.14 -8.26
C TYR A 10 8.96 -13.88 -6.93
N VAL A 11 8.44 -13.28 -5.86
CA VAL A 11 8.38 -13.87 -4.51
C VAL A 11 7.01 -13.67 -3.89
N PRO A 12 6.55 -14.59 -3.03
CA PRO A 12 5.29 -14.41 -2.33
C PRO A 12 5.45 -13.25 -1.34
N LEU A 13 4.47 -12.34 -1.33
CA LEU A 13 4.45 -11.22 -0.38
C LEU A 13 4.25 -11.73 1.06
N SER A 14 3.50 -12.82 1.22
CA SER A 14 3.27 -13.48 2.49
C SER A 14 2.99 -14.96 2.28
N GLU A 15 3.35 -15.79 3.26
CA GLU A 15 3.25 -17.27 3.17
C GLU A 15 1.82 -17.80 2.96
N TRP A 16 0.80 -17.05 3.39
CA TRP A 16 -0.58 -17.50 3.42
C TRP A 16 -1.47 -16.91 2.32
N HIS A 17 -0.91 -16.04 1.46
CA HIS A 17 -1.68 -15.38 0.40
C HIS A 17 -1.02 -15.57 -0.96
N GLN A 18 -1.84 -15.75 -2.01
CA GLN A 18 -1.41 -16.02 -3.39
C GLN A 18 -0.77 -14.80 -4.10
N ILE A 19 -0.48 -13.71 -3.38
CA ILE A 19 0.04 -12.49 -3.98
C ILE A 19 1.55 -12.60 -4.09
N CYS A 20 2.03 -12.62 -5.33
CA CYS A 20 3.43 -12.58 -5.68
C CYS A 20 3.83 -11.19 -6.18
N VAL A 21 5.04 -10.75 -5.83
CA VAL A 21 5.60 -9.46 -6.27
C VAL A 21 6.97 -9.66 -6.91
N PRO A 22 7.40 -8.78 -7.84
CA PRO A 22 8.73 -8.85 -8.40
C PRO A 22 9.79 -8.67 -7.30
N VAL A 23 10.82 -9.53 -7.28
CA VAL A 23 11.93 -9.45 -6.32
C VAL A 23 12.58 -8.07 -6.35
N ARG A 24 12.85 -7.56 -7.56
CA ARG A 24 13.48 -6.24 -7.75
C ARG A 24 12.67 -5.11 -7.13
N TRP A 25 11.34 -5.15 -7.28
CA TRP A 25 10.45 -4.15 -6.69
C TRP A 25 10.46 -4.23 -5.16
N LEU A 26 10.37 -5.45 -4.61
CA LEU A 26 10.38 -5.65 -3.16
C LEU A 26 11.70 -5.18 -2.53
N THR A 27 12.83 -5.55 -3.12
CA THR A 27 14.16 -5.13 -2.66
C THR A 27 14.33 -3.62 -2.72
N ALA A 28 13.92 -2.96 -3.81
CA ALA A 28 13.98 -1.50 -3.92
C ALA A 28 13.08 -0.80 -2.88
N THR A 29 11.88 -1.33 -2.66
CA THR A 29 10.95 -0.80 -1.65
C THR A 29 11.51 -0.96 -0.24
N GLN A 30 12.07 -2.12 0.09
CA GLN A 30 12.73 -2.38 1.37
C GLN A 30 13.97 -1.53 1.57
N GLY A 31 14.76 -1.27 0.52
CA GLY A 31 15.89 -0.34 0.57
C GLY A 31 15.47 1.08 0.98
N SER A 32 14.24 1.46 0.67
CA SER A 32 13.66 2.75 1.07
C SER A 32 13.23 2.81 2.55
N PHE A 33 13.29 1.71 3.31
CA PHE A 33 12.87 1.69 4.72
C PHE A 33 13.90 2.28 5.69
N LYS A 34 15.16 2.45 5.26
CA LYS A 34 16.24 2.89 6.14
C LYS A 34 15.91 4.23 6.81
N GLY A 35 15.93 4.24 8.15
CA GLY A 35 15.63 5.43 8.95
C GLY A 35 14.16 5.84 9.00
N LYS A 36 13.23 5.01 8.50
CA LYS A 36 11.79 5.29 8.50
C LYS A 36 11.06 4.52 9.59
N THR A 37 9.95 5.10 10.07
CA THR A 37 9.07 4.43 11.02
C THR A 37 8.33 3.27 10.35
N LYS A 38 7.90 2.26 11.14
CA LYS A 38 7.11 1.12 10.64
C LYS A 38 5.87 1.56 9.85
N SER A 39 5.17 2.59 10.33
CA SER A 39 4.03 3.20 9.62
C SER A 39 4.43 3.72 8.24
N CYS A 40 5.57 4.41 8.14
CA CYS A 40 6.06 4.93 6.87
C CYS A 40 6.48 3.81 5.91
N CYS A 41 7.18 2.78 6.40
CA CYS A 41 7.54 1.60 5.61
C CYS A 41 6.31 0.89 5.04
N PHE A 42 5.28 0.70 5.88
CA PHE A 42 4.02 0.11 5.44
C PHE A 42 3.31 0.96 4.37
N LYS A 43 3.25 2.28 4.57
CA LYS A 43 2.67 3.21 3.59
C LYS A 43 3.42 3.22 2.25
N LEU A 44 4.73 2.98 2.26
CA LEU A 44 5.54 2.83 1.04
C LEU A 44 5.21 1.53 0.30
N MET A 45 4.96 0.42 1.00
CA MET A 45 4.47 -0.81 0.37
C MET A 45 3.15 -0.57 -0.37
N VAL A 46 2.19 0.10 0.29
CA VAL A 46 0.87 0.41 -0.31
C VAL A 46 1.00 1.22 -1.60
N ASN A 47 1.94 2.16 -1.68
CA ASN A 47 2.16 2.96 -2.89
C ASN A 47 2.53 2.14 -4.12
N GLY A 48 3.20 1.00 -3.96
CA GLY A 48 3.64 0.21 -5.10
C GLY A 48 2.56 -0.69 -5.68
N PHE A 49 1.40 -0.83 -5.02
CA PHE A 49 0.29 -1.65 -5.50
C PHE A 49 -0.85 -0.85 -6.12
N PHE A 50 -0.98 0.42 -5.79
CA PHE A 50 -2.12 1.22 -6.20
C PHE A 50 -1.70 2.54 -6.83
N GLN A 51 -2.32 2.86 -7.96
CA GLN A 51 -2.38 4.21 -8.46
C GLN A 51 -3.30 5.07 -7.58
N PRO A 52 -3.01 6.37 -7.42
CA PRO A 52 -3.81 7.23 -6.56
C PRO A 52 -5.32 7.20 -6.84
N HIS A 53 -5.72 7.09 -8.11
CA HIS A 53 -7.12 7.09 -8.53
C HIS A 53 -7.88 5.79 -8.18
N GLU A 54 -7.18 4.67 -8.00
CA GLU A 54 -7.78 3.37 -7.67
C GLU A 54 -8.24 3.29 -6.21
N VAL A 55 -7.64 4.12 -5.34
CA VAL A 55 -7.86 4.06 -3.88
C VAL A 55 -8.84 5.12 -3.40
N VAL A 56 -9.15 6.14 -4.22
CA VAL A 56 -9.97 7.31 -3.82
C VAL A 56 -11.41 6.92 -3.49
N SER A 57 -11.91 5.85 -4.12
CA SER A 57 -13.26 5.32 -3.91
C SER A 57 -13.35 4.27 -2.80
N MET A 58 -12.21 3.83 -2.24
CA MET A 58 -12.16 2.79 -1.22
C MET A 58 -11.93 3.38 0.18
N THR A 59 -12.49 2.75 1.19
CA THR A 59 -12.13 3.02 2.60
C THR A 59 -11.04 2.06 3.07
N GLY A 60 -10.31 2.44 4.13
CA GLY A 60 -9.26 1.59 4.70
C GLY A 60 -9.78 0.25 5.22
N GLY A 61 -11.05 0.21 5.65
CA GLY A 61 -11.74 -1.02 6.03
C GLY A 61 -11.98 -1.93 4.83
N GLN A 62 -12.60 -1.40 3.78
CA GLN A 62 -12.84 -2.15 2.53
C GLN A 62 -11.53 -2.69 1.93
N LEU A 63 -10.47 -1.88 1.91
CA LEU A 63 -9.18 -2.33 1.43
C LEU A 63 -8.64 -3.49 2.28
N SER A 64 -8.76 -3.41 3.60
CA SER A 64 -8.26 -4.46 4.51
C SER A 64 -8.95 -5.82 4.32
N GLU A 65 -10.15 -5.84 3.77
CA GLU A 65 -10.94 -7.06 3.52
C GLU A 65 -10.59 -7.72 2.17
N THR A 66 -9.92 -7.00 1.26
CA THR A 66 -9.45 -7.57 -0.01
C THR A 66 -8.30 -8.55 0.18
N SER A 67 -8.10 -9.47 -0.77
CA SER A 67 -6.96 -10.39 -0.78
C SER A 67 -5.61 -9.65 -0.67
N LEU A 68 -5.49 -8.48 -1.29
CA LEU A 68 -4.30 -7.63 -1.21
C LEU A 68 -4.17 -6.95 0.15
N GLY A 69 -5.24 -6.45 0.73
CA GLY A 69 -5.23 -5.89 2.08
C GLY A 69 -4.80 -6.92 3.14
N GLN A 70 -5.29 -8.15 3.02
CA GLN A 70 -4.89 -9.25 3.91
C GLN A 70 -3.42 -9.63 3.72
N ALA A 71 -2.93 -9.72 2.49
CA ALA A 71 -1.51 -9.96 2.22
C ALA A 71 -0.60 -8.84 2.74
N LEU A 72 -0.99 -7.57 2.57
CA LEU A 72 -0.29 -6.42 3.14
C LEU A 72 -0.30 -6.46 4.67
N LYS A 73 -1.41 -6.86 5.29
CA LYS A 73 -1.51 -7.03 6.74
C LYS A 73 -0.59 -8.15 7.23
N ALA A 74 -0.57 -9.30 6.57
CA ALA A 74 0.32 -10.40 6.88
C ALA A 74 1.81 -9.98 6.75
N TYR A 75 2.15 -9.22 5.71
CA TYR A 75 3.49 -8.64 5.55
C TYR A 75 3.84 -7.68 6.69
N ALA A 76 2.93 -6.79 7.07
CA ALA A 76 3.16 -5.84 8.16
C ALA A 76 3.40 -6.53 9.51
N LEU A 77 2.65 -7.59 9.80
CA LEU A 77 2.80 -8.39 11.01
C LEU A 77 4.14 -9.15 11.02
N SER A 78 4.44 -9.86 9.93
CA SER A 78 5.60 -10.77 9.87
C SER A 78 6.94 -10.08 9.59
N LYS A 79 6.96 -9.06 8.72
CA LYS A 79 8.21 -8.43 8.25
C LYS A 79 8.47 -7.06 8.89
N LEU A 80 7.44 -6.34 9.30
CA LEU A 80 7.58 -5.02 9.94
C LEU A 80 7.31 -5.05 11.45
N SER A 81 6.84 -6.18 11.99
CA SER A 81 6.45 -6.34 13.39
C SER A 81 5.51 -5.23 13.85
N VAL A 82 4.50 -4.94 13.03
CA VAL A 82 3.43 -3.97 13.33
C VAL A 82 2.27 -4.70 14.00
N ASP A 83 1.68 -4.11 15.03
CA ASP A 83 0.51 -4.68 15.68
C ASP A 83 -0.72 -4.68 14.76
N SER A 84 -1.53 -5.73 14.83
CA SER A 84 -2.71 -5.93 13.96
C SER A 84 -3.69 -4.74 14.01
N LYS A 85 -3.82 -4.11 15.18
CA LYS A 85 -4.65 -2.91 15.39
C LYS A 85 -4.12 -1.69 14.63
N ASP A 86 -2.80 -1.55 14.54
CA ASP A 86 -2.13 -0.42 13.90
C ASP A 86 -2.15 -0.53 12.37
N VAL A 87 -2.19 -1.74 11.81
CA VAL A 87 -2.25 -1.95 10.36
C VAL A 87 -3.46 -1.25 9.74
N ILE A 88 -4.65 -1.43 10.34
CA ILE A 88 -5.89 -0.82 9.86
C ILE A 88 -5.80 0.70 9.95
N PHE A 89 -5.24 1.21 11.05
CA PHE A 89 -5.01 2.65 11.22
C PHE A 89 -4.06 3.20 10.14
N TYR A 90 -2.97 2.51 9.84
CA TYR A 90 -2.02 2.93 8.81
C TYR A 90 -2.61 2.87 7.39
N LEU A 91 -3.42 1.85 7.09
CA LEU A 91 -4.17 1.76 5.83
C LEU A 91 -5.11 2.97 5.69
N LYS A 92 -5.96 3.23 6.69
CA LYS A 92 -6.87 4.38 6.69
C LYS A 92 -6.12 5.70 6.46
N ALA A 93 -5.08 5.96 7.24
CA ALA A 93 -4.28 7.18 7.11
C ALA A 93 -3.63 7.31 5.71
N LYS A 94 -3.26 6.18 5.09
CA LYS A 94 -2.69 6.19 3.73
C LYS A 94 -3.73 6.55 2.68
N ILE A 95 -4.89 5.91 2.73
CA ILE A 95 -6.00 6.18 1.82
C ILE A 95 -6.41 7.64 1.92
N GLU A 96 -6.59 8.17 3.12
CA GLU A 96 -6.93 9.58 3.33
C GLU A 96 -5.88 10.52 2.72
N THR A 97 -4.60 10.19 2.87
CA THR A 97 -3.50 10.95 2.24
C THR A 97 -3.62 10.94 0.73
N ILE A 98 -3.82 9.77 0.12
CA ILE A 98 -4.00 9.62 -1.33
C ILE A 98 -5.22 10.43 -1.80
N THR A 99 -6.35 10.29 -1.12
CA THR A 99 -7.59 11.00 -1.45
C THR A 99 -7.42 12.51 -1.39
N ARG A 100 -6.74 13.03 -0.37
CA ARG A 100 -6.40 14.45 -0.27
C ARG A 100 -5.51 14.89 -1.42
N THR A 101 -4.43 14.16 -1.72
CA THR A 101 -3.53 14.50 -2.83
C THR A 101 -4.23 14.53 -4.18
N VAL A 102 -5.13 13.57 -4.45
CA VAL A 102 -5.91 13.54 -5.70
C VAL A 102 -6.87 14.73 -5.78
N ARG A 103 -7.54 15.09 -4.68
CA ARG A 103 -8.43 16.26 -4.63
C ARG A 103 -7.67 17.56 -4.85
N THR A 104 -6.52 17.76 -4.21
CA THR A 104 -5.70 18.97 -4.38
C THR A 104 -5.21 19.11 -5.82
N LYS A 105 -4.80 18.01 -6.48
CA LYS A 105 -4.39 18.03 -7.89
C LYS A 105 -5.55 18.25 -8.88
N ARG A 106 -6.80 18.10 -8.45
CA ARG A 106 -8.01 18.33 -9.24
C ARG A 106 -8.68 19.66 -8.93
N ALA A 107 -8.16 20.46 -7.99
CA ALA A 107 -8.68 21.79 -7.75
C ALA A 107 -8.48 22.63 -9.02
N PRO A 108 -9.52 23.30 -9.55
CA PRO A 108 -9.34 24.22 -10.66
C PRO A 108 -8.34 25.30 -10.25
N GLU A 109 -7.46 25.70 -11.19
CA GLU A 109 -6.63 26.89 -10.98
C GLU A 109 -7.53 28.08 -10.62
N PRO A 110 -7.13 28.93 -9.64
CA PRO A 110 -7.87 30.15 -9.37
C PRO A 110 -7.98 30.91 -10.69
N GLN A 111 -9.20 31.13 -11.17
CA GLN A 111 -9.41 31.95 -12.34
C GLN A 111 -8.87 33.36 -12.02
N PRO A 112 -8.11 33.99 -12.93
CA PRO A 112 -7.69 35.37 -12.72
C PRO A 112 -8.94 36.21 -12.51
N GLU A 113 -9.02 36.89 -11.37
CA GLU A 113 -10.07 37.86 -11.09
C GLU A 113 -10.04 38.89 -12.23
N ASP A 114 -11.16 39.03 -12.94
CA ASP A 114 -11.33 39.98 -14.04
C ASP A 114 -10.83 41.37 -13.62
N GLN A 115 -9.86 41.91 -14.38
CA GLN A 115 -9.40 43.31 -14.31
C GLN A 115 -10.32 44.22 -15.13
#